data_AF-A0A1F7YI07-F1
#
_entry.id   AF-A0A1F7YI07-F1
#
_cell.length_a   1.000
_cell.length_b   1.000
_cell.length_c   1.000
_cell.angle_alpha   90.00
_cell.angle_beta   90.00
_cell.angle_gamma   90.00
#
_symmetry.space_group_name_H-M   'P 1'
#
loop_
_entity.id
_entity.type
_entity.pdbx_description
1 polymer ?
#
loop_
_entity_poly.entity_id
_entity_poly.type
_entity_poly.pdbx_seq_one_letter_code
_entity_poly.pdbx_strand_id
1 'polypeptide(L)'
;MKRILLSVFAIALVVGSVVGATTAFFSDEETSTGNILAAGALDLKVDNTCYYNGRTCVLNESTEDPTDRVWEGTDEPCFCTWELKDLAEGDVFFALRDLKPGDYEEDTISLHVDNDSWACVDINTTENSDNGITEPEDEVDSLPGDGSDGTPDGDLAQELNFIFWRDDGDNILEREEEVLTSGPASNVLNDVRWALADSETGQPLIGGEEEVQYIGKAFCFGTLTEAPLTPGDYPDGPAGDNNANQTPGEPEDGGFNCDGTEVGNISQTDLLMGDIVFEAVQARHNDDFLCNLTPTSTPTPLPL
;
A
#
# COMPACT_ATOMS: atom_id res chain seq x y z
N MET A 1 -24.01 36.51 -39.92
CA MET A 1 -24.50 36.51 -38.53
C MET A 1 -25.02 35.14 -38.09
N LYS A 2 -26.03 34.54 -38.73
CA LYS A 2 -26.56 33.20 -38.33
C LYS A 2 -25.52 32.06 -38.33
N ARG A 3 -24.58 32.04 -39.28
CA ARG A 3 -23.53 31.01 -39.36
C ARG A 3 -22.44 31.14 -38.29
N ILE A 4 -22.20 32.34 -37.78
CA ILE A 4 -21.18 32.59 -36.75
C ILE A 4 -21.75 32.23 -35.37
N LEU A 5 -23.03 32.55 -35.13
CA LEU A 5 -23.72 32.18 -33.89
C LEU A 5 -23.86 30.66 -33.71
N LEU A 6 -24.07 29.92 -34.81
CA LEU A 6 -24.13 28.45 -34.78
C LEU A 6 -22.77 27.81 -34.44
N SER A 7 -21.67 28.36 -34.95
CA SER A 7 -20.32 27.85 -34.63
C SER A 7 -19.89 28.20 -33.20
N VAL A 8 -20.24 29.38 -32.68
CA VAL A 8 -19.96 29.73 -31.28
C VAL A 8 -20.81 28.89 -30.31
N PHE A 9 -22.06 28.60 -30.66
CA PHE A 9 -22.92 27.73 -29.85
C PHE A 9 -22.44 26.26 -29.85
N ALA A 10 -21.95 25.76 -31.00
CA ALA A 10 -21.39 24.41 -31.08
C ALA A 10 -20.08 24.28 -30.26
N ILE A 11 -19.21 25.30 -30.27
CA ILE A 11 -17.99 25.30 -29.46
C ILE A 11 -18.31 25.43 -27.97
N ALA A 12 -19.30 26.25 -27.59
CA ALA A 12 -19.74 26.36 -26.20
C ALA A 12 -20.40 25.07 -25.68
N LEU A 13 -21.10 24.32 -26.54
CA LEU A 13 -21.64 23.00 -26.20
C LEU A 13 -20.53 21.97 -25.98
N VAL A 14 -19.50 21.95 -26.85
CA VAL A 14 -18.36 21.02 -26.71
C VAL A 14 -17.50 21.36 -25.50
N VAL A 15 -17.25 22.64 -25.21
CA VAL A 15 -16.51 23.06 -24.01
C VAL A 15 -17.34 22.84 -22.73
N GLY A 16 -18.66 23.04 -22.79
CA GLY A 16 -19.56 22.73 -21.68
C GLY A 16 -19.65 21.24 -21.36
N SER A 17 -19.54 20.35 -22.35
CA SER A 17 -19.52 18.90 -22.14
C SER A 17 -18.17 18.37 -21.63
N VAL A 18 -17.06 19.06 -21.88
CA VAL A 18 -15.75 18.67 -21.34
C VAL A 18 -15.58 19.10 -19.87
N VAL A 19 -16.22 20.20 -19.46
CA VAL A 19 -16.15 20.70 -18.07
C VAL A 19 -17.22 20.07 -17.17
N GLY A 20 -18.27 19.47 -17.75
CA GLY A 20 -19.32 18.76 -16.99
C GLY A 20 -19.05 17.27 -16.74
N ALA A 21 -17.99 16.70 -17.32
CA ALA A 21 -17.66 15.28 -17.18
C ALA A 21 -16.62 15.00 -16.08
N THR A 22 -15.96 16.02 -15.53
CA THR A 22 -14.98 15.85 -14.44
C THR A 22 -15.52 16.30 -13.08
N THR A 23 -16.83 16.53 -12.95
CA THR A 23 -17.45 16.51 -11.62
C THR A 23 -17.79 15.06 -11.33
N ALA A 24 -16.81 14.30 -10.84
CA ALA A 24 -17.05 13.01 -10.20
C ALA A 24 -18.09 13.27 -9.10
N PHE A 25 -19.30 12.79 -9.34
CA PHE A 25 -20.47 13.01 -8.48
C PHE A 25 -20.73 11.79 -7.57
N PHE A 26 -19.73 10.90 -7.44
CA PHE A 26 -19.87 9.65 -6.73
C PHE A 26 -18.77 9.57 -5.69
N SER A 27 -19.21 9.73 -4.45
CA SER A 27 -18.51 9.39 -3.24
C SER A 27 -18.89 7.95 -2.89
N ASP A 28 -18.29 6.97 -3.55
CA ASP A 28 -18.26 5.64 -2.95
C ASP A 28 -17.22 5.66 -1.83
N GLU A 29 -17.72 5.34 -0.65
CA GLU A 29 -16.98 5.32 0.59
C GLU A 29 -16.75 3.86 0.91
N GLU A 30 -15.81 3.24 0.19
CA GLU A 30 -15.36 1.88 0.47
C GLU A 30 -14.51 1.93 1.74
N THR A 31 -15.20 1.76 2.87
CA THR A 31 -14.59 1.78 4.18
C THR A 31 -14.12 0.37 4.50
N SER A 32 -12.81 0.16 4.56
CA SER A 32 -12.22 -1.01 5.21
C SER A 32 -12.55 -0.94 6.71
N THR A 33 -13.78 -1.33 7.06
CA THR A 33 -14.18 -1.56 8.45
C THR A 33 -14.00 -3.03 8.73
N GLY A 34 -12.91 -3.42 9.41
CA GLY A 34 -12.80 -4.85 9.75
C GLY A 34 -11.54 -5.37 10.40
N ASN A 35 -10.48 -4.59 10.61
CA ASN A 35 -9.23 -5.12 11.17
C ASN A 35 -9.37 -5.32 12.70
N ILE A 36 -10.07 -6.37 13.16
CA ILE A 36 -10.12 -6.72 14.58
C ILE A 36 -8.75 -7.21 15.02
N LEU A 37 -8.06 -6.41 15.83
CA LEU A 37 -6.81 -6.84 16.44
C LEU A 37 -7.04 -7.77 17.64
N ALA A 38 -6.42 -8.93 17.55
CA ALA A 38 -5.96 -9.67 18.72
C ALA A 38 -4.43 -9.71 18.70
N ALA A 39 -3.78 -8.55 18.89
CA ALA A 39 -2.36 -8.52 19.20
C ALA A 39 -2.16 -8.64 20.71
N GLY A 40 -1.35 -9.62 21.10
CA GLY A 40 -0.75 -9.70 22.43
C GLY A 40 0.75 -9.72 22.28
N ALA A 41 1.39 -8.55 22.42
CA ALA A 41 2.82 -8.44 22.70
C ALA A 41 3.04 -7.17 23.53
N LEU A 42 3.79 -7.31 24.62
CA LEU A 42 4.28 -6.19 25.42
C LEU A 42 5.45 -5.60 24.62
N ASP A 43 5.44 -4.29 24.33
CA ASP A 43 6.58 -3.51 23.80
C ASP A 43 6.80 -3.46 22.26
N LEU A 44 5.77 -3.42 21.40
CA LEU A 44 5.89 -3.00 19.98
C LEU A 44 4.93 -1.85 19.66
N LYS A 45 5.47 -0.74 19.18
CA LYS A 45 4.70 0.36 18.59
C LYS A 45 5.05 0.52 17.12
N VAL A 46 4.09 1.03 16.36
CA VAL A 46 4.23 1.24 14.93
C VAL A 46 3.79 2.67 14.60
N ASP A 47 4.31 3.23 13.52
CA ASP A 47 3.76 4.39 12.82
C ASP A 47 3.86 4.20 11.30
N ASN A 48 3.10 4.98 10.53
CA ASN A 48 3.12 4.94 9.08
C ASN A 48 3.08 6.34 8.48
N THR A 49 3.83 6.56 7.41
CA THR A 49 3.74 7.75 6.55
C THR A 49 3.51 7.31 5.12
N CYS A 50 2.41 7.75 4.51
CA CYS A 50 2.00 7.34 3.17
C CYS A 50 2.03 8.46 2.13
N TYR A 51 2.24 8.04 0.89
CA TYR A 51 2.25 8.84 -0.33
C TYR A 51 1.37 8.17 -1.37
N TYR A 52 0.53 8.91 -2.09
CA TYR A 52 -0.26 8.37 -3.19
C TYR A 52 -0.14 9.28 -4.41
N ASN A 53 0.24 8.69 -5.54
CA ASN A 53 0.49 9.41 -6.78
C ASN A 53 1.38 10.67 -6.57
N GLY A 54 2.46 10.50 -5.81
CA GLY A 54 3.44 11.55 -5.49
C GLY A 54 2.96 12.59 -4.46
N ARG A 55 1.78 12.42 -3.85
CA ARG A 55 1.25 13.33 -2.82
C ARG A 55 1.39 12.75 -1.44
N THR A 56 1.96 13.53 -0.53
CA THR A 56 2.07 13.17 0.89
C THR A 56 0.72 13.30 1.60
N CYS A 57 0.38 12.36 2.49
CA CYS A 57 -0.76 12.50 3.39
C CYS A 57 -0.38 13.35 4.62
N VAL A 58 -0.90 14.58 4.72
CA VAL A 58 -0.48 15.61 5.69
C VAL A 58 -1.60 16.01 6.64
N LEU A 59 -1.25 16.63 7.78
CA LEU A 59 -2.18 17.24 8.74
C LEU A 59 -3.13 18.22 8.06
N ASN A 60 -4.43 18.10 8.31
CA ASN A 60 -5.40 19.09 7.87
C ASN A 60 -5.33 20.34 8.76
N GLU A 61 -4.59 21.36 8.33
CA GLU A 61 -4.45 22.62 9.08
C GLU A 61 -5.77 23.43 9.21
N SER A 62 -6.83 23.03 8.49
CA SER A 62 -8.13 23.68 8.56
C SER A 62 -8.98 23.22 9.75
N THR A 63 -8.56 22.17 10.45
CA THR A 63 -9.28 21.62 11.62
C THR A 63 -8.38 21.61 12.86
N GLU A 64 -9.01 21.54 14.04
CA GLU A 64 -8.28 21.35 15.30
C GLU A 64 -8.11 19.86 15.65
N ASP A 65 -8.53 18.96 14.76
CA ASP A 65 -8.45 17.52 14.97
C ASP A 65 -7.04 17.03 14.60
N PRO A 66 -6.24 16.53 15.56
CA PRO A 66 -4.87 16.10 15.30
C PRO A 66 -4.79 14.81 14.48
N THR A 67 -5.92 14.15 14.23
CA THR A 67 -6.02 12.92 13.42
C THR A 67 -6.53 13.17 12.01
N ASP A 68 -7.06 14.37 11.74
CA ASP A 68 -7.55 14.74 10.42
C ASP A 68 -6.38 14.96 9.46
N ARG A 69 -6.44 14.28 8.31
CA ARG A 69 -5.37 14.23 7.32
C ARG A 69 -5.97 14.35 5.92
N VAL A 70 -5.25 15.05 5.04
CA VAL A 70 -5.63 15.25 3.63
C VAL A 70 -4.42 15.05 2.72
N TRP A 71 -4.66 14.69 1.46
CA TRP A 71 -3.59 14.68 0.46
C TRP A 71 -3.06 16.09 0.23
N GLU A 72 -1.74 16.26 0.24
CA GLU A 72 -1.09 17.55 0.09
C GLU A 72 -1.62 18.32 -1.15
N GLY A 73 -2.02 19.58 -0.92
CA GLY A 73 -2.56 20.45 -1.96
C GLY A 73 -4.04 20.20 -2.32
N THR A 74 -4.76 19.37 -1.54
CA THR A 74 -6.18 19.08 -1.74
C THR A 74 -6.99 19.18 -0.43
N ASP A 75 -8.33 19.07 -0.55
CA ASP A 75 -9.24 18.87 0.59
C ASP A 75 -9.70 17.39 0.70
N GLU A 76 -9.08 16.48 -0.06
CA GLU A 76 -9.44 15.06 -0.09
C GLU A 76 -8.82 14.33 1.11
N PRO A 77 -9.62 13.62 1.92
CA PRO A 77 -9.13 12.97 3.12
C PRO A 77 -8.22 11.78 2.78
N CYS A 78 -7.21 11.56 3.63
CA CYS A 78 -6.32 10.40 3.59
C CYS A 78 -6.24 9.76 4.98
N PHE A 79 -5.98 8.45 5.04
CA PHE A 79 -6.12 7.68 6.28
C PHE A 79 -4.90 6.81 6.63
N CYS A 80 -3.93 6.71 5.72
CA CYS A 80 -2.77 5.82 5.86
C CYS A 80 -1.62 6.44 6.66
N THR A 81 -1.54 7.77 6.86
CA THR A 81 -0.53 8.39 7.74
C THR A 81 -1.03 8.55 9.17
N TRP A 82 -0.31 8.02 10.15
CA TRP A 82 -0.67 8.11 11.56
C TRP A 82 0.56 8.02 12.49
N GLU A 83 0.44 8.65 13.67
CA GLU A 83 1.54 8.75 14.64
C GLU A 83 1.73 7.48 15.48
N LEU A 84 2.92 7.35 16.07
CA LEU A 84 3.38 6.23 16.89
C LEU A 84 2.36 5.78 17.94
N LYS A 85 1.91 4.53 17.82
CA LYS A 85 0.97 3.89 18.75
C LYS A 85 1.09 2.38 18.74
N ASP A 86 0.46 1.76 19.73
CA ASP A 86 0.12 0.35 19.64
C ASP A 86 -0.93 0.22 18.53
N LEU A 87 -0.74 -0.73 17.61
CA LEU A 87 -1.73 -0.99 16.57
C LEU A 87 -3.09 -1.26 17.21
N ALA A 88 -4.13 -0.63 16.67
CA ALA A 88 -5.53 -0.74 17.06
C ALA A 88 -6.41 -1.15 15.86
N GLU A 89 -7.61 -1.66 16.15
CA GLU A 89 -8.61 -1.88 15.09
C GLU A 89 -8.93 -0.58 14.36
N GLY A 90 -8.88 -0.61 13.03
CA GLY A 90 -9.09 0.55 12.16
C GLY A 90 -7.80 1.23 11.68
N ASP A 91 -6.62 0.77 12.12
CA ASP A 91 -5.35 1.23 11.56
C ASP A 91 -5.11 0.57 10.21
N VAL A 92 -4.87 1.41 9.20
CA VAL A 92 -4.67 0.98 7.81
C VAL A 92 -3.29 1.41 7.35
N PHE A 93 -2.63 0.52 6.61
CA PHE A 93 -1.37 0.84 5.91
C PHE A 93 -1.68 1.40 4.52
N PHE A 94 -2.73 0.90 3.86
CA PHE A 94 -3.21 1.43 2.59
C PHE A 94 -4.74 1.48 2.59
N ALA A 95 -5.29 2.50 1.94
CA ALA A 95 -6.73 2.69 1.78
C ALA A 95 -7.01 3.23 0.38
N LEU A 96 -7.13 2.32 -0.58
CA LEU A 96 -7.19 2.66 -1.99
C LEU A 96 -8.62 2.95 -2.39
N ARG A 97 -8.83 4.11 -3.00
CA ARG A 97 -10.13 4.58 -3.48
C ARG A 97 -9.96 5.03 -4.91
N ASP A 98 -10.91 4.67 -5.78
CA ASP A 98 -10.95 5.14 -7.16
C ASP A 98 -9.63 4.86 -7.93
N LEU A 99 -9.16 3.61 -7.83
CA LEU A 99 -7.92 3.14 -8.44
C LEU A 99 -7.97 3.24 -9.97
N LYS A 100 -6.94 3.82 -10.56
CA LYS A 100 -6.73 3.94 -12.00
C LYS A 100 -5.48 3.19 -12.43
N PRO A 101 -5.49 2.61 -13.63
CA PRO A 101 -4.30 2.04 -14.25
C PRO A 101 -3.10 2.98 -14.15
N GLY A 102 -2.04 2.52 -13.48
CA GLY A 102 -0.81 3.28 -13.27
C GLY A 102 -0.77 4.09 -11.97
N ASP A 103 -1.81 4.03 -11.13
CA ASP A 103 -1.75 4.54 -9.78
C ASP A 103 -0.72 3.78 -8.94
N TYR A 104 -0.09 4.49 -8.01
CA TYR A 104 0.87 3.94 -7.07
C TYR A 104 0.78 4.64 -5.71
N GLU A 105 1.27 3.95 -4.70
CA GLU A 105 1.43 4.45 -3.35
C GLU A 105 2.74 3.92 -2.78
N GLU A 106 3.29 4.69 -1.84
CA GLU A 106 4.47 4.35 -1.08
C GLU A 106 4.22 4.61 0.40
N ASP A 107 4.81 3.78 1.26
CA ASP A 107 4.64 3.81 2.71
C ASP A 107 5.98 3.64 3.41
N THR A 108 6.24 4.50 4.38
CA THR A 108 7.29 4.33 5.39
C THR A 108 6.65 3.77 6.66
N ILE A 109 6.83 2.47 6.91
CA ILE A 109 6.37 1.81 8.14
C ILE A 109 7.52 1.77 9.14
N SER A 110 7.32 2.33 10.33
CA SER A 110 8.32 2.33 11.40
C SER A 110 7.94 1.38 12.52
N LEU A 111 8.86 0.52 12.92
CA LEU A 111 8.72 -0.42 14.03
C LEU A 111 9.60 0.02 15.20
N HIS A 112 9.00 0.08 16.39
CA HIS A 112 9.65 0.53 17.62
C HIS A 112 9.49 -0.52 18.70
N VAL A 113 10.60 -1.07 19.19
CA VAL A 113 10.61 -2.06 20.28
C VAL A 113 11.40 -1.55 21.48
N ASP A 114 10.89 -1.74 22.71
CA ASP A 114 11.61 -1.25 23.91
C ASP A 114 12.83 -2.11 24.25
N ASN A 115 12.83 -3.38 23.83
CA ASN A 115 13.90 -4.34 24.06
C ASN A 115 14.19 -5.13 22.78
N ASP A 116 15.42 -5.64 22.64
CA ASP A 116 15.79 -6.52 21.53
C ASP A 116 14.74 -7.62 21.34
N SER A 117 14.17 -7.70 20.14
CA SER A 117 13.01 -8.54 19.85
C SER A 117 13.13 -9.24 18.51
N TRP A 118 12.69 -10.49 18.47
CA TRP A 118 12.34 -11.16 17.24
C TRP A 118 11.00 -10.65 16.75
N ALA A 119 10.83 -10.54 15.44
CA ALA A 119 9.65 -9.96 14.84
C ALA A 119 9.22 -10.71 13.58
N CYS A 120 7.91 -10.93 13.46
CA CYS A 120 7.27 -11.52 12.29
C CYS A 120 6.19 -10.58 11.78
N VAL A 121 5.89 -10.71 10.49
CA VAL A 121 4.70 -10.10 9.89
C VAL A 121 3.86 -11.20 9.27
N ASP A 122 2.57 -11.19 9.56
CA ASP A 122 1.53 -11.96 8.88
C ASP A 122 0.71 -11.01 8.03
N ILE A 123 0.47 -11.37 6.78
CA ILE A 123 -0.45 -10.65 5.91
C ILE A 123 -1.48 -11.63 5.37
N ASN A 124 -2.75 -11.27 5.48
CA ASN A 124 -3.84 -12.09 4.99
C ASN A 124 -4.91 -11.26 4.29
N THR A 125 -5.17 -11.57 3.03
CA THR A 125 -6.33 -11.07 2.29
C THR A 125 -7.62 -11.54 2.94
N THR A 126 -8.49 -10.59 3.29
CA THR A 126 -9.79 -10.83 3.93
C THR A 126 -10.94 -10.73 2.94
N GLU A 127 -10.76 -9.96 1.86
CA GLU A 127 -11.74 -9.80 0.79
C GLU A 127 -11.02 -9.62 -0.55
N ASN A 128 -11.48 -10.34 -1.57
CA ASN A 128 -11.11 -10.18 -2.96
C ASN A 128 -12.35 -10.56 -3.75
N SER A 129 -13.13 -9.60 -4.21
CA SER A 129 -14.43 -9.85 -4.82
C SER A 129 -14.82 -8.81 -5.85
N ASP A 130 -15.48 -9.29 -6.90
CA ASP A 130 -16.21 -8.48 -7.88
C ASP A 130 -17.30 -7.65 -7.17
N ASN A 131 -17.23 -6.33 -7.32
CA ASN A 131 -18.21 -5.38 -6.74
C ASN A 131 -19.27 -4.94 -7.76
N GLY A 132 -19.38 -5.68 -8.86
CA GLY A 132 -20.30 -5.43 -9.96
C GLY A 132 -19.80 -4.35 -10.91
N ILE A 133 -20.34 -4.39 -12.13
CA ILE A 133 -19.86 -3.53 -13.20
C ILE A 133 -20.41 -2.10 -13.06
N THR A 134 -19.52 -1.13 -12.84
CA THR A 134 -19.83 0.31 -12.94
C THR A 134 -18.81 1.03 -13.83
N GLU A 135 -19.07 2.27 -14.26
CA GLU A 135 -18.13 3.04 -15.08
C GLU A 135 -16.76 3.16 -14.39
N PRO A 136 -15.63 2.85 -15.08
CA PRO A 136 -15.50 2.68 -16.53
C PRO A 136 -15.55 1.23 -17.03
N GLU A 137 -15.93 0.26 -16.20
CA GLU A 137 -16.04 -1.15 -16.59
C GLU A 137 -17.17 -1.37 -17.60
N ASP A 138 -18.33 -0.75 -17.42
CA ASP A 138 -19.50 -0.93 -18.30
C ASP A 138 -19.30 -0.36 -19.72
N GLU A 139 -18.25 0.43 -19.96
CA GLU A 139 -17.78 0.84 -21.29
C GLU A 139 -16.97 -0.27 -22.01
N VAL A 140 -16.63 -1.37 -21.33
CA VAL A 140 -15.93 -2.51 -21.93
C VAL A 140 -16.92 -3.38 -22.72
N ASP A 141 -16.83 -3.32 -24.05
CA ASP A 141 -17.69 -4.03 -25.03
C ASP A 141 -17.78 -5.58 -24.87
N SER A 142 -16.96 -6.18 -24.00
CA SER A 142 -16.80 -7.65 -23.87
C SER A 142 -17.45 -8.26 -22.63
N LEU A 143 -18.11 -7.46 -21.79
CA LEU A 143 -18.67 -7.95 -20.53
C LEU A 143 -19.85 -8.91 -20.75
N PRO A 144 -19.97 -9.96 -19.93
CA PRO A 144 -21.17 -10.77 -19.92
C PRO A 144 -22.37 -9.93 -19.42
N GLY A 145 -23.51 -10.03 -20.11
CA GLY A 145 -24.72 -9.27 -19.77
C GLY A 145 -25.44 -9.76 -18.52
N ASP A 146 -24.73 -10.41 -17.60
CA ASP A 146 -25.22 -10.90 -16.31
C ASP A 146 -24.87 -9.98 -15.13
N GLY A 147 -24.11 -8.91 -15.37
CA GLY A 147 -23.77 -7.91 -14.36
C GLY A 147 -22.56 -8.27 -13.49
N SER A 148 -21.84 -9.34 -13.85
CA SER A 148 -20.48 -9.61 -13.41
C SER A 148 -19.54 -9.33 -14.57
N ASP A 149 -18.33 -8.89 -14.28
CA ASP A 149 -17.28 -8.68 -15.28
C ASP A 149 -16.70 -9.99 -15.86
N GLY A 150 -17.08 -11.12 -15.27
CA GLY A 150 -16.59 -12.45 -15.59
C GLY A 150 -15.54 -12.97 -14.61
N THR A 151 -15.28 -12.25 -13.50
CA THR A 151 -14.36 -12.61 -12.42
C THR A 151 -15.10 -12.72 -11.08
N PRO A 152 -15.94 -13.75 -10.84
CA PRO A 152 -16.76 -13.84 -9.63
C PRO A 152 -16.00 -13.82 -8.27
N ASP A 153 -14.69 -14.04 -8.30
CA ASP A 153 -13.79 -14.04 -7.15
C ASP A 153 -12.90 -12.76 -7.11
N GLY A 154 -13.19 -11.75 -7.94
CA GLY A 154 -12.42 -10.53 -8.17
C GLY A 154 -11.07 -10.75 -8.86
N ASP A 155 -10.59 -9.75 -9.59
CA ASP A 155 -9.30 -9.78 -10.30
C ASP A 155 -8.33 -8.64 -9.94
N LEU A 156 -8.74 -7.69 -9.10
CA LEU A 156 -7.89 -6.59 -8.64
C LEU A 156 -6.58 -7.08 -7.99
N ALA A 157 -6.61 -8.13 -7.17
CA ALA A 157 -5.42 -8.65 -6.50
C ALA A 157 -4.35 -9.23 -7.44
N GLN A 158 -4.70 -9.51 -8.69
CA GLN A 158 -3.80 -10.05 -9.70
C GLN A 158 -3.10 -8.91 -10.46
N GLU A 159 -3.72 -7.73 -10.49
CA GLU A 159 -3.25 -6.54 -11.20
C GLU A 159 -2.58 -5.51 -10.27
N LEU A 160 -2.87 -5.55 -8.96
CA LEU A 160 -2.14 -4.77 -7.96
C LEU A 160 -0.85 -5.48 -7.56
N ASN A 161 0.30 -4.88 -7.87
CA ASN A 161 1.61 -5.41 -7.55
C ASN A 161 2.23 -4.63 -6.39
N PHE A 162 2.70 -5.35 -5.36
CA PHE A 162 3.33 -4.79 -4.18
C PHE A 162 4.81 -5.15 -4.14
N ILE A 163 5.59 -4.29 -3.50
CA ILE A 163 6.97 -4.55 -3.09
C ILE A 163 7.15 -4.06 -1.65
N PHE A 164 7.87 -4.86 -0.86
CA PHE A 164 8.26 -4.52 0.51
C PHE A 164 9.76 -4.73 0.65
N TRP A 165 10.47 -3.78 1.25
CA TRP A 165 11.91 -3.87 1.47
C TRP A 165 12.31 -3.39 2.87
N ARG A 166 13.49 -3.79 3.31
CA ARG A 166 14.12 -3.20 4.48
C ARG A 166 14.63 -1.82 4.10
N ASP A 167 14.10 -0.82 4.75
CA ASP A 167 14.34 0.58 4.44
C ASP A 167 15.20 1.21 5.54
N ASP A 168 15.87 2.31 5.23
CA ASP A 168 16.65 3.09 6.21
C ASP A 168 15.90 4.33 6.75
N GLY A 169 14.65 4.53 6.31
CA GLY A 169 13.72 5.56 6.76
C GLY A 169 13.47 6.66 5.73
N ASP A 170 14.05 6.57 4.53
CA ASP A 170 13.85 7.53 3.45
C ASP A 170 12.77 7.12 2.43
N ASN A 171 12.29 5.87 2.51
CA ASN A 171 11.30 5.27 1.61
C ASN A 171 11.72 5.28 0.14
N ILE A 172 13.01 5.09 -0.11
CA ILE A 172 13.59 4.96 -1.45
C ILE A 172 14.18 3.57 -1.58
N LEU A 173 13.76 2.78 -2.57
CA LEU A 173 14.40 1.49 -2.82
C LEU A 173 15.82 1.69 -3.38
N GLU A 174 16.83 1.32 -2.60
CA GLU A 174 18.24 1.45 -2.96
C GLU A 174 18.92 0.10 -3.26
N ARG A 175 20.02 0.13 -4.03
CA ARG A 175 20.74 -1.11 -4.43
C ARG A 175 21.33 -1.94 -3.29
N GLU A 176 21.46 -1.39 -2.10
CA GLU A 176 22.02 -2.08 -0.92
C GLU A 176 20.93 -2.64 0.00
N GLU A 177 19.68 -2.33 -0.26
CA GLU A 177 18.53 -2.76 0.53
C GLU A 177 18.02 -4.14 0.14
N GLU A 178 17.42 -4.81 1.12
CA GLU A 178 16.87 -6.15 0.95
C GLU A 178 15.38 -6.08 0.64
N VAL A 179 14.99 -6.48 -0.57
CA VAL A 179 13.58 -6.73 -0.91
C VAL A 179 13.10 -7.95 -0.12
N LEU A 180 12.12 -7.75 0.75
CA LEU A 180 11.48 -8.78 1.57
C LEU A 180 10.54 -9.65 0.71
N THR A 181 9.73 -9.01 -0.12
CA THR A 181 8.83 -9.67 -1.07
C THR A 181 8.43 -8.71 -2.20
N SER A 182 8.06 -9.25 -3.35
CA SER A 182 7.58 -8.47 -4.50
C SER A 182 6.69 -9.35 -5.40
N GLY A 183 5.59 -8.79 -5.88
CA GLY A 183 4.65 -9.47 -6.78
C GLY A 183 3.19 -9.05 -6.61
N PRO A 184 2.26 -9.74 -7.30
CA PRO A 184 0.84 -9.40 -7.23
C PRO A 184 0.29 -9.67 -5.83
N ALA A 185 -0.66 -8.85 -5.39
CA ALA A 185 -1.29 -8.92 -4.08
C ALA A 185 -1.85 -10.32 -3.76
N SER A 186 -2.42 -10.98 -4.76
CA SER A 186 -2.92 -12.36 -4.70
C SER A 186 -1.88 -13.39 -4.24
N ASN A 187 -0.58 -13.10 -4.40
CA ASN A 187 0.52 -13.94 -3.96
C ASN A 187 1.22 -13.40 -2.72
N VAL A 188 1.38 -12.08 -2.62
CA VAL A 188 2.23 -11.46 -1.58
C VAL A 188 1.45 -10.93 -0.40
N LEU A 189 0.12 -10.93 -0.41
CA LEU A 189 -0.70 -10.51 0.74
C LEU A 189 -1.63 -11.61 1.27
N ASN A 190 -1.69 -12.77 0.61
CA ASN A 190 -2.68 -13.80 0.92
C ASN A 190 -2.07 -14.99 1.69
N ASP A 191 -2.38 -15.10 2.99
CA ASP A 191 -1.89 -16.14 3.91
C ASP A 191 -0.35 -16.25 3.92
N VAL A 192 0.32 -15.11 3.99
CA VAL A 192 1.79 -15.03 4.00
C VAL A 192 2.30 -14.66 5.38
N ARG A 193 3.45 -15.26 5.74
CA ARG A 193 4.19 -14.93 6.94
C ARG A 193 5.67 -14.83 6.64
N TRP A 194 6.29 -13.71 7.01
CA TRP A 194 7.72 -13.47 6.82
C TRP A 194 8.41 -13.11 8.13
N ALA A 195 9.70 -13.44 8.21
CA ALA A 195 10.55 -13.05 9.32
C ALA A 195 11.12 -11.66 9.07
N LEU A 196 10.73 -10.68 9.89
CA LEU A 196 11.41 -9.39 9.95
C LEU A 196 12.71 -9.52 10.76
N ALA A 197 12.68 -10.34 11.81
CA ALA A 197 13.84 -10.77 12.57
C ALA A 197 13.56 -12.11 13.26
N ASP A 198 14.39 -13.12 13.04
CA ASP A 198 14.36 -14.38 13.78
C ASP A 198 15.76 -15.01 13.89
N SER A 199 15.84 -16.21 14.47
CA SER A 199 17.14 -16.89 14.65
C SER A 199 17.85 -17.25 13.34
N GLU A 200 17.12 -17.36 12.22
CA GLU A 200 17.68 -17.60 10.89
C GLU A 200 18.13 -16.31 10.19
N THR A 201 17.42 -15.18 10.39
CA THR A 201 17.91 -13.86 9.94
C THR A 201 19.16 -13.44 10.72
N GLY A 202 19.30 -13.92 11.96
CA GLY A 202 20.54 -13.88 12.73
C GLY A 202 20.76 -12.62 13.56
N GLN A 203 19.86 -11.63 13.48
CA GLN A 203 19.87 -10.43 14.33
C GLN A 203 18.44 -10.04 14.73
N PRO A 204 18.17 -9.81 16.03
CA PRO A 204 16.89 -9.28 16.48
C PRO A 204 16.76 -7.82 16.05
N LEU A 205 15.53 -7.31 16.01
CA LEU A 205 15.29 -5.87 16.01
C LEU A 205 15.90 -5.30 17.30
N ILE A 206 16.73 -4.26 17.17
CA ILE A 206 17.40 -3.64 18.31
C ILE A 206 16.37 -2.77 19.02
N GLY A 207 16.26 -2.93 20.34
CA GLY A 207 15.33 -2.13 21.12
C GLY A 207 15.96 -0.92 21.79
N GLY A 208 15.17 0.14 21.92
CA GLY A 208 15.57 1.40 22.55
C GLY A 208 14.76 2.59 22.05
N GLU A 209 14.78 3.70 22.78
CA GLU A 209 14.01 4.91 22.43
C GLU A 209 14.47 5.60 21.14
N GLU A 210 15.70 5.34 20.69
CA GLU A 210 16.29 5.92 19.48
C GLU A 210 16.46 4.89 18.35
N GLU A 211 16.07 3.63 18.58
CA GLU A 211 16.24 2.53 17.63
C GLU A 211 14.91 2.30 16.91
N VAL A 212 14.91 2.54 15.59
CA VAL A 212 13.75 2.37 14.73
C VAL A 212 14.13 1.45 13.59
N GLN A 213 13.23 0.54 13.22
CA GLN A 213 13.39 -0.27 12.03
C GLN A 213 12.32 0.10 11.01
N TYR A 214 12.75 0.37 9.78
CA TYR A 214 11.86 0.82 8.72
C TYR A 214 11.58 -0.31 7.73
N ILE A 215 10.35 -0.35 7.25
CA ILE A 215 9.93 -1.15 6.12
C ILE A 215 9.38 -0.17 5.10
N GLY A 216 10.01 -0.13 3.94
CA GLY A 216 9.47 0.52 2.77
C GLY A 216 8.45 -0.39 2.11
N LYS A 217 7.33 0.18 1.71
CA LYS A 217 6.30 -0.50 0.93
C LYS A 217 5.95 0.37 -0.26
N ALA A 218 5.75 -0.25 -1.41
CA ALA A 218 5.07 0.39 -2.53
C ALA A 218 4.07 -0.55 -3.19
N PHE A 219 3.03 0.00 -3.82
CA PHE A 219 2.25 -0.73 -4.80
C PHE A 219 2.15 0.02 -6.13
N CYS A 220 1.88 -0.74 -7.18
CA CYS A 220 1.51 -0.24 -8.50
C CYS A 220 0.25 -0.97 -8.97
N PHE A 221 -0.75 -0.22 -9.42
CA PHE A 221 -1.87 -0.79 -10.16
C PHE A 221 -1.45 -1.00 -11.62
N GLY A 222 -0.80 -2.13 -11.86
CA GLY A 222 -0.15 -2.49 -13.11
C GLY A 222 1.18 -3.17 -12.89
N THR A 223 2.04 -3.10 -13.90
CA THR A 223 3.34 -3.76 -13.85
C THR A 223 4.32 -2.95 -13.00
N LEU A 224 4.66 -3.49 -11.84
CA LEU A 224 5.75 -2.99 -11.00
C LEU A 224 7.09 -3.56 -11.48
N THR A 225 8.07 -2.69 -11.73
CA THR A 225 9.45 -3.10 -12.02
C THR A 225 10.41 -2.41 -11.08
N GLU A 226 11.17 -3.19 -10.30
CA GLU A 226 12.25 -2.68 -9.46
C GLU A 226 13.26 -1.85 -10.29
N ALA A 227 13.58 -0.65 -9.83
CA ALA A 227 14.55 0.24 -10.44
C ALA A 227 15.46 0.88 -9.37
N PRO A 228 16.17 0.10 -8.53
CA PRO A 228 16.77 0.62 -7.31
C PRO A 228 17.78 1.75 -7.56
N LEU A 229 17.66 2.80 -6.74
CA LEU A 229 18.52 3.98 -6.80
C LEU A 229 19.87 3.72 -6.12
N THR A 230 20.76 4.71 -6.23
CA THR A 230 22.09 4.60 -5.60
C THR A 230 21.99 5.15 -4.19
N PRO A 231 22.60 4.50 -3.19
CA PRO A 231 22.56 4.99 -1.82
C PRO A 231 22.83 6.49 -1.67
N GLY A 232 21.94 7.20 -0.98
CA GLY A 232 21.88 8.66 -0.97
C GLY A 232 21.41 9.27 0.34
N ASP A 233 21.27 10.59 0.34
CA ASP A 233 20.52 11.33 1.36
C ASP A 233 19.38 11.99 0.59
N TYR A 234 18.17 11.43 0.74
CA TYR A 234 16.96 11.82 0.03
C TYR A 234 16.00 12.51 1.00
N PRO A 235 16.25 13.79 1.37
CA PRO A 235 15.53 14.46 2.46
C PRO A 235 14.05 14.69 2.18
N ASP A 236 13.64 14.61 0.92
CA ASP A 236 12.25 14.78 0.48
C ASP A 236 11.56 13.42 0.22
N GLY A 237 12.27 12.30 0.47
CA GLY A 237 11.78 10.94 0.25
C GLY A 237 11.26 10.75 -1.18
N PRO A 238 10.23 9.91 -1.38
CA PRO A 238 9.69 9.63 -2.71
C PRO A 238 8.92 10.81 -3.32
N ALA A 239 8.53 11.82 -2.52
CA ALA A 239 7.94 13.06 -3.03
C ALA A 239 8.96 14.00 -3.70
N GLY A 240 10.26 13.68 -3.64
CA GLY A 240 11.36 14.42 -4.27
C GLY A 240 11.50 14.14 -5.78
N ASP A 241 12.50 14.78 -6.40
CA ASP A 241 12.99 14.46 -7.77
C ASP A 241 14.36 13.78 -7.63
N ASN A 242 14.33 12.49 -7.34
CA ASN A 242 15.50 11.68 -7.00
C ASN A 242 16.18 11.11 -8.26
N ASN A 243 15.49 11.12 -9.40
CA ASN A 243 16.00 10.70 -10.70
C ASN A 243 16.54 11.88 -11.57
N ALA A 244 16.42 13.12 -11.11
CA ALA A 244 16.86 14.36 -11.75
C ALA A 244 16.21 14.66 -13.12
N ASN A 245 14.97 14.20 -13.32
CA ASN A 245 14.23 14.43 -14.55
C ASN A 245 13.37 15.73 -14.51
N GLN A 246 13.34 16.44 -13.38
CA GLN A 246 12.54 17.65 -13.09
C GLN A 246 11.04 17.40 -12.86
N THR A 247 10.65 16.17 -12.57
CA THR A 247 9.29 15.77 -12.24
C THR A 247 9.36 15.04 -10.90
N PRO A 248 9.01 15.70 -9.79
CA PRO A 248 9.06 15.07 -8.48
C PRO A 248 7.84 14.17 -8.24
N GLY A 249 8.02 13.21 -7.35
CA GLY A 249 6.94 12.36 -6.89
C GLY A 249 6.54 11.29 -7.89
N GLU A 250 7.40 10.91 -8.83
CA GLU A 250 7.16 9.78 -9.74
C GLU A 250 7.61 8.46 -9.09
N PRO A 251 7.08 7.29 -9.51
CA PRO A 251 7.55 5.99 -9.01
C PRO A 251 9.07 5.82 -9.08
N GLU A 252 9.67 6.36 -10.15
CA GLU A 252 11.12 6.33 -10.38
C GLU A 252 11.90 7.07 -9.30
N ASP A 253 11.29 8.02 -8.60
CA ASP A 253 11.89 8.74 -7.48
C ASP A 253 11.98 7.85 -6.24
N GLY A 254 11.05 6.90 -6.07
CA GLY A 254 11.05 5.85 -5.04
C GLY A 254 11.87 4.60 -5.38
N GLY A 255 12.48 4.53 -6.57
CA GLY A 255 13.31 3.40 -6.97
C GLY A 255 12.55 2.22 -7.60
N PHE A 256 11.37 2.45 -8.16
CA PHE A 256 10.64 1.48 -8.98
C PHE A 256 9.96 2.15 -10.19
N ASN A 257 9.41 1.36 -11.11
CA ASN A 257 8.55 1.86 -12.18
C ASN A 257 7.15 1.30 -11.99
N CYS A 258 6.13 2.09 -12.29
CA CYS A 258 4.74 1.64 -12.36
C CYS A 258 4.17 1.84 -13.76
N ASP A 259 3.85 0.73 -14.45
CA ASP A 259 3.26 0.75 -15.79
C ASP A 259 1.86 0.15 -15.80
N GLY A 260 0.84 1.02 -15.83
CA GLY A 260 -0.57 0.65 -15.93
C GLY A 260 -1.08 0.34 -17.34
N THR A 261 -0.25 0.39 -18.38
CA THR A 261 -0.75 0.35 -19.78
C THR A 261 -1.43 -0.96 -20.18
N GLU A 262 -1.08 -2.07 -19.54
CA GLU A 262 -1.67 -3.39 -19.79
C GLU A 262 -2.88 -3.67 -18.88
N VAL A 263 -3.14 -2.82 -17.89
CA VAL A 263 -4.29 -2.96 -16.98
C VAL A 263 -5.54 -2.46 -17.69
N GLY A 264 -6.54 -3.33 -17.77
CA GLY A 264 -7.86 -3.00 -18.31
C GLY A 264 -8.70 -2.21 -17.31
N ASN A 265 -9.82 -1.67 -17.79
CA ASN A 265 -10.77 -1.01 -16.89
C ASN A 265 -11.54 -1.97 -15.99
N ILE A 266 -11.51 -3.27 -16.31
CA ILE A 266 -12.38 -4.32 -15.79
C ILE A 266 -12.26 -4.51 -14.28
N SER A 267 -11.09 -4.27 -13.70
CA SER A 267 -10.78 -4.56 -12.28
C SER A 267 -10.88 -3.34 -11.36
N GLN A 268 -11.33 -2.18 -11.87
CA GLN A 268 -11.21 -0.90 -11.15
C GLN A 268 -12.19 -0.75 -9.99
N THR A 269 -13.34 -1.43 -10.05
CA THR A 269 -14.41 -1.33 -9.06
C THR A 269 -14.40 -2.50 -8.08
N ASP A 270 -13.59 -3.52 -8.35
CA ASP A 270 -13.35 -4.67 -7.49
C ASP A 270 -12.80 -4.29 -6.12
N LEU A 271 -13.15 -5.12 -5.13
CA LEU A 271 -12.76 -4.90 -3.74
C LEU A 271 -11.60 -5.81 -3.36
N LEU A 272 -10.55 -5.22 -2.77
CA LEU A 272 -9.44 -5.92 -2.15
C LEU A 272 -9.20 -5.41 -0.73
N MET A 273 -9.30 -6.30 0.26
CA MET A 273 -9.05 -6.01 1.67
C MET A 273 -8.08 -7.04 2.27
N GLY A 274 -7.30 -6.63 3.26
CA GLY A 274 -6.40 -7.52 3.97
C GLY A 274 -5.97 -6.99 5.33
N ASP A 275 -5.53 -7.92 6.18
CA ASP A 275 -4.97 -7.66 7.50
C ASP A 275 -3.44 -7.74 7.44
N ILE A 276 -2.75 -6.79 8.07
CA ILE A 276 -1.31 -6.87 8.36
C ILE A 276 -1.14 -6.94 9.88
N VAL A 277 -0.47 -7.99 10.37
CA VAL A 277 -0.24 -8.24 11.80
C VAL A 277 1.25 -8.35 12.06
N PHE A 278 1.74 -7.58 13.02
CA PHE A 278 3.11 -7.72 13.52
C PHE A 278 3.12 -8.49 14.85
N GLU A 279 3.99 -9.47 14.96
CA GLU A 279 4.28 -10.19 16.20
C GLU A 279 5.70 -9.87 16.64
N ALA A 280 5.88 -9.37 17.86
CA ALA A 280 7.19 -9.15 18.47
C ALA A 280 7.35 -9.99 19.75
N VAL A 281 8.50 -10.66 19.87
CA VAL A 281 8.86 -11.50 21.01
C VAL A 281 10.26 -11.11 21.47
N GLN A 282 10.41 -10.76 22.76
CA GLN A 282 11.71 -10.43 23.33
C GLN A 282 12.76 -11.51 23.01
N ALA A 283 13.89 -11.10 22.44
CA ALA A 283 14.96 -11.99 22.01
C ALA A 283 15.63 -12.71 23.17
N ARG A 284 15.71 -12.03 24.33
CA ARG A 284 16.28 -12.61 25.56
C ARG A 284 15.54 -13.88 25.96
N HIS A 285 16.28 -14.99 26.05
CA HIS A 285 15.80 -16.34 26.35
C HIS A 285 14.99 -17.01 25.24
N ASN A 286 14.95 -16.43 24.04
CA ASN A 286 14.27 -16.99 22.87
C ASN A 286 15.25 -17.10 21.68
N ASP A 287 16.50 -17.49 21.92
CA ASP A 287 17.57 -17.46 20.90
C ASP A 287 17.28 -18.33 19.65
N ASP A 288 16.42 -19.35 19.77
CA ASP A 288 16.00 -20.27 18.69
C ASP A 288 14.62 -19.93 18.10
N PHE A 289 14.11 -18.70 18.30
CA PHE A 289 12.81 -18.29 17.77
C PHE A 289 12.80 -18.29 16.24
N LEU A 290 11.71 -18.77 15.65
CA LEU A 290 11.50 -18.82 14.21
C LEU A 290 10.09 -18.34 13.89
N CYS A 291 9.97 -17.43 12.93
CA CYS A 291 8.66 -16.96 12.49
C CYS A 291 7.87 -18.07 11.79
N ASN A 292 8.55 -18.85 10.96
CA ASN A 292 7.95 -19.98 10.25
C ASN A 292 8.42 -21.28 10.91
N LEU A 293 7.53 -21.89 11.71
CA LEU A 293 7.79 -23.23 12.21
C LEU A 293 7.79 -24.20 11.02
N THR A 294 8.97 -24.70 10.63
CA THR A 294 9.01 -25.90 9.79
C THR A 294 8.27 -26.99 10.56
N PRO A 295 7.28 -27.70 9.99
CA PRO A 295 6.59 -28.76 10.70
C PRO A 295 7.64 -29.78 11.14
N THR A 296 7.94 -29.78 12.44
CA THR A 296 9.02 -30.57 13.00
C THR A 296 8.68 -32.02 12.72
N SER A 297 9.47 -32.67 11.87
CA SER A 297 9.27 -34.07 11.52
C SER A 297 9.13 -34.89 12.81
N THR A 298 7.96 -35.49 12.98
CA THR A 298 7.51 -36.53 13.93
C THR A 298 8.55 -36.95 15.00
N PRO A 299 8.23 -36.84 16.31
CA PRO A 299 9.16 -37.27 17.36
C PRO A 299 9.55 -38.74 17.19
N THR A 300 10.85 -39.00 17.18
CA THR A 300 11.41 -40.35 17.19
C THR A 300 10.91 -41.08 18.44
N PRO A 301 10.28 -42.26 18.33
CA PRO A 301 9.77 -42.98 19.49
C PRO A 301 10.94 -43.40 20.39
N LEU A 302 10.83 -43.10 21.68
CA LEU A 302 11.78 -43.57 22.69
C LEU A 302 11.88 -45.11 22.65
N PRO A 303 13.09 -45.69 22.66
CA PRO A 303 13.25 -47.12 22.85
C PRO A 303 12.82 -47.51 24.27
N LEU A 304 11.95 -48.53 24.32
CA LEU A 304 11.51 -49.23 25.53
C LEU A 304 12.66 -49.89 26.29
#